data_AF-A0AAQ0ZH36-F1
#
_entry.id   AF-A0AAQ0ZH36-F1
#
_cell.length_a   1.000
_cell.length_b   1.000
_cell.length_c   1.000
_cell.angle_alpha   90.00
_cell.angle_beta   90.00
_cell.angle_gamma   90.00
#
_symmetry.space_group_name_H-M   'P 1'
#
loop_
_entity.id
_entity.type
_entity.pdbx_description
1 polymer ?
#
loop_
_entity_poly.entity_id
_entity_poly.type
_entity_poly.pdbx_seq_one_letter_code
_entity_poly.pdbx_strand_id
1 'polypeptide(L)'
;MSEYDATVEPFETFDIADKHKNILLYMGIASLVIGLLFMPHLIGMGVFMIAIFFFHSRLEAVRFYKDYSEVKLAIARPRWFIKNKDINSVEVIKDFLHLEVATKEKTITRKIPLKIFAEDDRKKIVSHYKKLAG
;
A
#
# COMPACT_ATOMS: atom_id res chain seq x y z
N MET A 1 -5.46 17.99 12.90
CA MET A 1 -4.06 18.38 13.08
C MET A 1 -3.26 17.10 13.27
N SER A 2 -2.55 16.65 12.23
CA SER A 2 -1.79 15.41 12.27
C SER A 2 -0.44 15.75 12.92
N GLU A 3 -0.21 15.22 14.12
CA GLU A 3 0.99 15.41 14.96
C GLU A 3 2.21 14.65 14.39
N TYR A 4 2.37 14.67 13.06
CA TYR A 4 3.38 13.90 12.34
C TYR A 4 4.12 14.85 11.40
N ASP A 5 5.41 14.97 11.63
CA ASP A 5 6.27 15.94 10.97
C ASP A 5 6.57 15.46 9.55
N ALA A 6 5.90 16.07 8.57
CA ALA A 6 6.04 15.73 7.16
C ALA A 6 7.44 16.02 6.58
N THR A 7 8.37 16.54 7.40
CA THR A 7 9.74 16.89 7.04
C THR A 7 10.76 15.79 7.33
N VAL A 8 10.39 14.76 8.09
CA VAL A 8 11.27 13.62 8.35
C VAL A 8 11.23 12.67 7.15
N GLU A 9 12.38 12.30 6.60
CA GLU A 9 12.44 11.30 5.54
C GLU A 9 12.28 9.89 6.11
N PRO A 10 11.49 9.02 5.45
CA PRO A 10 11.38 7.62 5.86
C PRO A 10 12.73 6.92 5.64
N PHE A 11 13.16 6.11 6.61
CA PHE A 11 14.42 5.38 6.45
C PHE A 11 14.26 4.16 5.54
N GLU A 12 13.03 3.66 5.37
CA GLU A 12 12.72 2.58 4.44
C GLU A 12 11.30 2.76 3.86
N THR A 13 11.16 2.54 2.56
CA THR A 13 9.90 2.66 1.82
C THR A 13 9.66 1.42 0.99
N PHE A 14 8.42 0.95 0.97
CA PHE A 14 8.00 -0.22 0.21
C PHE A 14 6.85 0.13 -0.72
N ASP A 15 7.06 -0.16 -1.99
CA ASP A 15 6.09 0.04 -3.04
C ASP A 15 5.28 -1.23 -3.31
N ILE A 16 4.15 -1.05 -3.98
CA ILE A 16 3.40 -2.17 -4.55
C ILE A 16 4.26 -2.82 -5.65
N ALA A 17 4.28 -4.15 -5.72
CA ALA A 17 5.01 -4.89 -6.74
C ALA A 17 4.54 -4.54 -8.15
N ASP A 18 5.48 -4.41 -9.09
CA ASP A 18 5.20 -3.97 -10.46
C ASP A 18 4.22 -4.88 -11.21
N LYS A 19 4.19 -6.18 -10.88
CA LYS A 19 3.23 -7.12 -11.46
C LYS A 19 1.78 -6.70 -11.22
N HIS A 20 1.47 -6.13 -10.05
CA HIS A 20 0.14 -5.64 -9.72
C HIS A 20 -0.16 -4.26 -10.32
N LYS A 21 0.88 -3.46 -10.59
CA LYS A 21 0.75 -2.18 -11.29
C LYS A 21 0.46 -2.42 -12.78
N ASN A 22 1.25 -3.27 -13.43
CA ASN A 22 1.24 -3.46 -14.88
C ASN A 22 -0.07 -4.02 -15.44
N ILE A 23 -0.89 -4.69 -14.64
CA ILE A 23 -2.20 -5.20 -15.09
C ILE A 23 -3.14 -4.08 -15.54
N LEU A 24 -3.14 -2.94 -14.84
CA LEU A 24 -3.96 -1.77 -15.18
C LEU A 24 -3.47 -1.10 -16.46
N LEU A 25 -2.15 -1.08 -16.67
CA LEU A 25 -1.55 -0.57 -17.89
C LEU A 25 -1.94 -1.44 -19.09
N TYR A 26 -1.81 -2.77 -18.98
CA TYR A 26 -2.16 -3.70 -20.06
C TYR A 26 -3.65 -3.64 -20.40
N MET A 27 -4.53 -3.60 -19.39
CA MET A 27 -5.97 -3.42 -19.61
C MET A 27 -6.27 -2.08 -20.29
N GLY A 28 -5.64 -1.00 -19.84
CA GLY A 28 -5.81 0.33 -20.44
C GLY A 28 -5.38 0.38 -21.92
N ILE A 29 -4.23 -0.21 -22.25
CA ILE A 29 -3.74 -0.31 -23.63
C ILE A 29 -4.68 -1.19 -24.49
N ALA A 30 -5.11 -2.34 -23.98
CA ALA A 30 -6.05 -3.21 -24.69
C ALA A 30 -7.39 -2.49 -24.98
N SER A 31 -7.93 -1.77 -23.99
CA SER A 31 -9.14 -0.97 -24.16
C SER A 31 -8.97 0.16 -25.17
N LEU A 32 -7.80 0.80 -25.24
CA LEU A 32 -7.50 1.80 -26.28
C LEU A 32 -7.51 1.18 -27.68
N VAL A 33 -6.84 0.04 -27.87
CA VAL A 33 -6.76 -0.64 -29.17
C VAL A 33 -8.15 -1.08 -29.64
N ILE A 34 -8.93 -1.72 -28.77
CA ILE A 34 -10.31 -2.13 -29.08
C ILE A 34 -11.19 -0.90 -29.32
N GLY A 35 -10.99 0.15 -28.51
CA GLY A 35 -11.76 1.38 -28.62
C GLY A 35 -11.54 2.11 -29.94
N LEU A 36 -10.30 2.13 -30.42
CA LEU A 36 -9.94 2.73 -31.71
C LEU A 36 -10.51 1.94 -32.90
N LEU A 37 -10.53 0.61 -32.80
CA LEU A 37 -10.89 -0.28 -33.92
C LEU A 37 -12.39 -0.60 -34.01
N PHE A 38 -13.09 -0.72 -32.88
CA PHE A 38 -14.46 -1.28 -32.85
C PHE A 38 -15.45 -0.45 -32.02
N MET A 39 -15.01 0.16 -30.91
CA MET A 39 -15.94 0.75 -29.93
C MET A 39 -15.40 2.05 -29.32
N PRO A 40 -15.63 3.23 -29.94
CA PRO A 40 -15.01 4.50 -29.55
C PRO A 40 -15.22 4.91 -28.08
N HIS A 41 -16.31 4.48 -27.46
CA HIS A 41 -16.59 4.76 -26.05
C HIS A 41 -15.61 4.09 -25.07
N LEU A 42 -14.89 3.05 -25.49
CA LEU A 42 -13.86 2.38 -24.68
C LEU A 42 -12.54 3.16 -24.63
N ILE A 43 -12.33 4.13 -25.51
CA ILE A 43 -11.11 4.96 -25.53
C ILE A 43 -10.98 5.73 -24.21
N GLY A 44 -12.08 6.36 -23.76
CA GLY A 44 -12.09 7.09 -22.49
C GLY A 44 -11.76 6.19 -21.29
N MET A 45 -12.28 4.96 -21.30
CA MET A 45 -11.98 3.96 -20.25
C MET A 45 -10.51 3.52 -20.28
N GLY A 46 -9.93 3.34 -21.46
CA GLY A 46 -8.51 3.02 -21.63
C GLY A 46 -7.61 4.12 -21.08
N VAL A 47 -7.86 5.38 -21.45
CA VAL A 47 -7.12 6.54 -20.92
C VAL A 47 -7.24 6.62 -19.39
N PHE A 48 -8.46 6.42 -18.86
CA PHE A 48 -8.71 6.46 -17.42
C PHE A 48 -7.93 5.37 -16.67
N MET A 49 -7.89 4.13 -17.18
CA MET A 49 -7.12 3.04 -16.57
C MET A 49 -5.61 3.32 -16.57
N ILE A 50 -5.08 3.90 -17.65
CA ILE A 50 -3.67 4.30 -17.73
C ILE A 50 -3.37 5.42 -16.72
N ALA A 51 -4.27 6.39 -16.57
CA ALA A 51 -4.11 7.43 -15.55
C ALA A 51 -4.06 6.83 -14.14
N ILE A 52 -4.98 5.90 -13.81
CA ILE A 52 -4.96 5.19 -12.53
C ILE A 52 -3.64 4.44 -12.33
N PHE A 53 -3.12 3.78 -13.38
CA PHE A 53 -1.82 3.11 -13.30
C PHE A 53 -0.72 4.07 -12.84
N PHE A 54 -0.59 5.26 -13.44
CA PHE A 54 0.44 6.22 -13.01
C PHE A 54 0.27 6.67 -11.56
N PHE A 55 -0.97 6.90 -11.11
CA PHE A 55 -1.24 7.23 -9.71
C PHE A 55 -0.93 6.07 -8.75
N HIS A 56 -1.20 4.82 -9.17
CA HIS A 56 -0.93 3.63 -8.35
C HIS A 56 0.56 3.30 -8.32
N SER A 57 1.28 3.58 -9.41
CA SER A 57 2.71 3.30 -9.54
C SER A 57 3.58 4.15 -8.62
N ARG A 58 3.11 5.35 -8.27
CA ARG A 58 3.77 6.26 -7.31
C ARG A 58 3.31 6.07 -5.87
N LEU A 59 2.50 5.06 -5.59
CA LEU A 59 1.96 4.84 -4.26
C LEU A 59 2.93 4.00 -3.42
N GLU A 60 3.69 4.69 -2.57
CA GLU A 60 4.44 4.08 -1.49
C GLU A 60 3.45 3.51 -0.47
N ALA A 61 3.40 2.19 -0.38
CA ALA A 61 2.38 1.46 0.35
C ALA A 61 2.73 1.32 1.84
N VAL A 62 4.01 1.22 2.17
CA VAL A 62 4.51 1.24 3.55
C VAL A 62 5.72 2.14 3.64
N ARG A 63 5.76 3.00 4.65
CA ARG A 63 6.92 3.83 5.00
C ARG A 63 7.26 3.61 6.46
N PHE A 64 8.53 3.40 6.74
CA PHE A 64 9.01 3.27 8.12
C PHE A 64 9.76 4.52 8.55
N TYR A 65 9.39 5.00 9.73
CA TYR A 65 10.05 6.08 10.46
C TYR A 65 10.51 5.53 11.82
N LYS A 66 11.41 6.26 12.47
CA LYS A 66 12.02 5.83 13.73
C LYS A 66 10.99 5.51 14.81
N ASP A 67 9.92 6.30 14.91
CA ASP A 67 8.93 6.22 15.99
C ASP A 67 7.54 5.73 15.52
N TYR A 68 7.31 5.69 14.21
CA TYR A 68 6.02 5.29 13.63
C TYR A 68 6.18 4.72 12.22
N SER A 69 5.15 4.07 11.73
CA SER A 69 5.03 3.64 10.35
C SER A 69 3.77 4.21 9.69
N GLU A 70 3.88 4.46 8.40
CA GLU A 70 2.75 4.86 7.56
C GLU A 70 2.39 3.73 6.62
N VAL A 71 1.10 3.41 6.53
CA VAL A 71 0.57 2.39 5.62
C VAL A 71 -0.53 2.99 4.77
N LYS A 72 -0.35 3.01 3.45
CA LYS A 72 -1.35 3.45 2.48
C LYS A 72 -1.64 2.32 1.51
N LEU A 73 -2.81 1.68 1.65
CA LEU A 73 -3.14 0.50 0.84
C LEU A 73 -3.79 0.83 -0.51
N ALA A 74 -4.34 2.04 -0.66
CA ALA A 74 -4.97 2.47 -1.89
C ALA A 74 -4.97 4.01 -1.98
N ILE A 75 -5.06 4.54 -3.21
CA ILE A 75 -5.09 5.99 -3.47
C ILE A 75 -6.24 6.65 -2.71
N ALA A 76 -7.43 6.04 -2.76
CA ALA A 76 -8.65 6.56 -2.16
C ALA A 76 -8.83 6.23 -0.66
N ARG A 77 -7.93 5.44 -0.06
CA ARG A 77 -8.02 5.13 1.37
C ARG A 77 -7.18 6.09 2.21
N PRO A 78 -7.65 6.44 3.43
CA PRO A 78 -6.85 7.21 4.37
C PRO A 78 -5.58 6.43 4.73
N ARG A 79 -4.47 7.17 4.85
CA ARG A 79 -3.20 6.63 5.31
C ARG A 79 -3.32 6.28 6.79
N TRP A 80 -2.88 5.08 7.16
CA TRP A 80 -2.78 4.67 8.55
C TRP A 80 -1.45 5.13 9.10
N PHE A 81 -1.49 5.74 10.28
CA PHE A 81 -0.33 6.10 11.06
C PHE A 81 -0.30 5.17 12.27
N ILE A 82 0.74 4.36 12.40
CA ILE A 82 0.87 3.36 13.45
C ILE A 82 2.12 3.73 14.24
N LYS A 83 1.98 4.16 15.49
CA LYS A 83 3.16 4.43 16.33
C LYS A 83 3.75 3.09 16.77
N ASN A 84 5.08 2.99 16.77
CA ASN A 84 5.77 1.73 17.08
C ASN A 84 5.42 1.22 18.49
N LYS A 85 5.32 2.15 19.46
CA LYS A 85 4.94 1.86 20.85
C LYS A 85 3.49 1.39 21.05
N ASP A 86 2.62 1.63 20.07
CA ASP A 86 1.21 1.29 20.17
C ASP A 86 0.93 -0.11 19.59
N ILE A 87 1.95 -0.84 19.13
CA ILE A 87 1.83 -2.18 18.56
C ILE A 87 1.88 -3.21 19.68
N ASN A 88 0.77 -3.93 19.89
CA ASN A 88 0.65 -4.93 20.94
C ASN A 88 1.04 -6.33 20.47
N SER A 89 0.66 -6.69 19.23
CA SER A 89 0.92 -8.02 18.67
C SER A 89 1.00 -7.98 17.15
N VAL A 90 1.76 -8.92 16.60
CA VAL A 90 2.00 -9.04 15.16
C VAL A 90 1.92 -10.50 14.75
N GLU A 91 0.93 -10.81 13.91
CA GLU A 91 0.73 -12.15 13.39
C GLU A 91 0.62 -12.15 11.87
N VAL A 92 1.11 -13.21 11.24
CA VAL A 92 0.89 -13.45 9.81
C VAL A 92 -0.14 -14.54 9.67
N ILE A 93 -1.33 -14.18 9.19
CA ILE A 93 -2.43 -15.12 8.97
C ILE A 93 -2.69 -15.19 7.46
N LYS A 94 -2.39 -16.35 6.88
CA LYS A 94 -2.43 -16.58 5.42
C LYS A 94 -1.52 -15.59 4.69
N ASP A 95 -2.12 -14.66 3.94
CA ASP A 95 -1.43 -13.65 3.13
C ASP A 95 -1.54 -12.24 3.74
N PHE A 96 -1.98 -12.12 4.98
CA PHE A 96 -2.17 -10.83 5.65
C PHE A 96 -1.29 -10.75 6.89
N LEU A 97 -0.63 -9.60 7.05
CA LEU A 97 -0.03 -9.18 8.30
C LEU A 97 -1.11 -8.51 9.15
N HIS A 98 -1.42 -9.12 10.29
CA HIS A 98 -2.34 -8.63 11.29
C HIS A 98 -1.53 -7.90 12.37
N LEU A 99 -1.77 -6.60 12.49
CA LEU A 99 -1.18 -5.75 13.53
C LEU A 99 -2.26 -5.39 14.52
N GLU A 100 -2.13 -5.77 15.78
CA GLU A 100 -2.97 -5.22 16.84
C GLU A 100 -2.35 -3.93 17.36
N VAL A 101 -3.08 -2.84 17.19
CA VAL A 101 -2.62 -1.50 17.54
C VAL A 101 -3.54 -0.92 18.61
N ALA A 102 -2.97 -0.51 19.74
CA ALA A 102 -3.66 0.24 20.77
C ALA A 102 -3.99 1.64 20.24
N THR A 103 -5.27 2.01 20.29
CA THR A 103 -5.70 3.40 20.07
C THR A 103 -6.26 3.95 21.37
N LYS A 104 -6.46 5.28 21.43
CA LYS A 104 -6.94 5.98 22.65
C LYS A 104 -8.19 5.37 23.29
N GLU A 105 -9.03 4.69 22.51
CA GLU A 105 -10.31 4.14 22.97
C GLU A 105 -10.37 2.60 22.92
N LYS A 106 -9.56 1.94 22.07
CA LYS A 106 -9.62 0.48 21.87
C LYS A 106 -8.41 -0.08 21.11
N THR A 107 -8.19 -1.37 21.25
CA THR A 107 -7.27 -2.11 20.36
C THR A 107 -7.97 -2.38 19.03
N ILE A 108 -7.30 -2.08 17.91
CA ILE A 108 -7.79 -2.35 16.57
C ILE A 108 -6.83 -3.26 15.81
N THR A 109 -7.36 -4.18 15.01
CA THR A 109 -6.54 -5.00 14.11
C THR A 109 -6.43 -4.33 12.74
N ARG A 110 -5.21 -3.93 12.35
CA ARG A 110 -4.89 -3.46 11.00
C ARG A 110 -4.40 -4.64 10.17
N LYS A 111 -5.05 -4.87 9.03
CA LYS A 111 -4.71 -5.95 8.10
C LYS A 111 -3.98 -5.38 6.91
N ILE A 112 -2.73 -5.78 6.72
CA ILE A 112 -1.89 -5.39 5.60
C ILE A 112 -1.76 -6.61 4.67
N PRO A 113 -2.29 -6.57 3.45
CA PRO A 113 -2.10 -7.66 2.49
C PRO A 113 -0.63 -7.74 2.11
N LEU A 114 0.02 -8.90 2.28
CA LEU A 114 1.43 -9.10 1.92
C LEU A 114 1.60 -9.35 0.42
N LYS A 115 0.60 -9.95 -0.23
CA LYS A 115 0.64 -10.30 -1.65
C LYS A 115 0.91 -9.13 -2.60
N ILE A 116 0.55 -7.91 -2.21
CA ILE A 116 0.77 -6.73 -3.04
C ILE A 116 2.24 -6.30 -3.11
N PHE A 117 3.09 -6.77 -2.19
CA PHE A 117 4.52 -6.45 -2.13
C PHE A 117 5.36 -7.53 -2.82
N ALA A 118 6.61 -7.20 -3.19
CA ALA A 118 7.58 -8.17 -3.66
C ALA A 118 7.99 -9.13 -2.53
N GLU A 119 8.49 -10.33 -2.86
CA GLU A 119 8.77 -11.35 -1.84
C GLU A 119 9.82 -10.89 -0.81
N ASP A 120 10.87 -10.22 -1.26
CA ASP A 120 11.92 -9.69 -0.38
C ASP A 120 11.39 -8.58 0.53
N ASP A 121 10.54 -7.70 -0.01
CA ASP A 121 9.89 -6.63 0.74
C ASP A 121 8.93 -7.18 1.80
N ARG A 122 8.19 -8.27 1.50
CA ARG A 122 7.34 -8.95 2.48
C ARG A 122 8.16 -9.40 3.68
N LYS A 123 9.33 -10.02 3.45
CA LYS A 123 10.20 -10.51 4.51
C LYS A 123 10.69 -9.36 5.39
N LYS A 124 11.10 -8.24 4.78
CA LYS A 124 11.52 -7.03 5.49
C LYS A 124 10.40 -6.41 6.32
N ILE A 125 9.22 -6.20 5.73
CA ILE A 125 8.05 -5.63 6.42
C ILE A 125 7.65 -6.49 7.62
N VAL A 126 7.52 -7.81 7.42
CA VAL A 126 7.17 -8.75 8.51
C VAL A 126 8.25 -8.75 9.59
N SER A 127 9.53 -8.78 9.23
CA SER A 127 10.63 -8.75 10.18
C SER A 127 10.63 -7.46 11.01
N HIS A 128 10.41 -6.32 10.36
CA HIS A 128 10.35 -5.02 11.04
C HIS A 128 9.25 -5.00 12.11
N TYR A 129 8.01 -5.35 11.74
CA TYR A 129 6.90 -5.34 12.69
C TYR A 129 7.05 -6.39 13.80
N LYS A 130 7.59 -7.58 13.51
CA LYS A 130 7.88 -8.58 14.54
C LYS A 130 8.92 -8.12 15.56
N LYS A 131 9.93 -7.34 15.14
CA LYS A 131 10.92 -6.76 16.06
C LYS A 131 10.33 -5.68 16.98
N LEU A 132 9.23 -5.03 16.57
CA LEU A 132 8.58 -3.99 17.37
C LEU A 132 7.61 -4.56 18.42
N ALA A 133 7.13 -5.79 18.24
CA ALA A 133 6.17 -6.44 19.13
C ALA A 133 6.80 -7.48 20.07
N GLY A 134 8.14 -7.58 20.09
CA GLY A 134 8.92 -8.40 21.02
C GLY A 134 9.81 -7.53 21.88
#